data_AF-A0A2G9GPA9-F1
#
_entry.id   AF-A0A2G9GPA9-F1
#
_cell.length_a   1.000
_cell.length_b   1.000
_cell.length_c   1.000
_cell.angle_alpha   90.00
_cell.angle_beta   90.00
_cell.angle_gamma   90.00
#
_symmetry.space_group_name_H-M   'P 1'
#
loop_
_entity.id
_entity.type
_entity.pdbx_description
1 polymer ?
#
loop_
_entity_poly.entity_id
_entity_poly.type
_entity_poly.pdbx_seq_one_letter_code
_entity_poly.pdbx_strand_id
1 'polypeptide(L)'
;MRTISLISSFLVFLILLTSTLAQTNTITDESIYEICNHAKNPSLCLKNLRSLNGKRLFPNPIATLGSTSINMAQSRANRTVALTWTHCHGVTLHKPELRMKYYECFLKYADVMNQLKQAKKYMVSGATRSVRKRVVVCCEWS
;
A
#
# COMPACT_ATOMS: atom_id res chain seq x y z
N MET A 1 -43.61 24.40 -30.34
CA MET A 1 -42.14 24.57 -30.39
C MET A 1 -41.53 25.23 -29.11
N ARG A 2 -42.15 25.13 -27.92
CA ARG A 2 -41.56 25.66 -26.66
C ARG A 2 -41.08 24.58 -25.69
N THR A 3 -41.60 23.35 -25.80
CA THR A 3 -41.29 22.23 -24.90
C THR A 3 -39.97 21.53 -25.21
N ILE A 4 -39.55 21.47 -26.48
CA ILE A 4 -38.27 20.85 -26.90
C ILE A 4 -37.06 21.63 -26.36
N SER A 5 -37.19 22.96 -26.22
CA SER A 5 -36.13 23.85 -25.71
C SER A 5 -35.84 23.60 -24.21
N LEU A 6 -36.87 23.28 -23.42
CA LEU A 6 -36.74 23.01 -21.99
C LEU A 6 -36.05 21.67 -21.70
N ILE A 7 -36.33 20.63 -22.50
CA ILE A 7 -35.70 19.30 -22.35
C ILE A 7 -34.21 19.36 -22.67
N SER A 8 -33.83 20.09 -23.73
CA SER A 8 -32.42 20.30 -24.10
C SER A 8 -31.64 21.03 -23.01
N SER A 9 -32.23 22.09 -22.41
CA SER A 9 -31.61 22.83 -21.31
C SER A 9 -31.44 21.97 -20.06
N PHE A 10 -32.42 21.13 -19.72
CA PHE A 10 -32.34 20.21 -18.57
C PHE A 10 -31.26 19.14 -18.77
N LEU A 11 -31.10 18.61 -19.99
CA LEU A 11 -30.05 17.65 -20.34
C LEU A 11 -28.65 18.28 -20.27
N VAL A 12 -28.48 19.51 -20.76
CA VAL A 12 -27.21 20.24 -20.63
C VAL A 12 -26.87 20.51 -19.17
N PHE A 13 -27.86 20.87 -18.35
CA PHE A 13 -27.68 21.08 -16.91
C PHE A 13 -27.30 19.78 -16.18
N LEU A 14 -27.90 18.64 -16.55
CA LEU A 14 -27.54 17.31 -16.03
C LEU A 14 -26.13 16.89 -16.44
N ILE A 15 -25.72 17.13 -17.69
CA ILE A 15 -24.36 16.84 -18.17
C ILE A 15 -23.33 17.70 -17.41
N LEU A 16 -23.62 18.99 -17.21
CA LEU A 16 -22.78 19.89 -16.43
C LEU A 16 -22.70 19.49 -14.94
N LEU A 17 -23.80 19.02 -14.35
CA LEU A 17 -23.83 18.48 -12.98
C LEU A 17 -23.02 17.20 -12.84
N THR A 18 -23.05 16.28 -13.81
CA THR A 18 -22.18 15.10 -13.80
C THR A 18 -20.70 15.45 -13.98
N SER A 19 -20.40 16.56 -14.67
CA SER A 19 -19.05 17.05 -14.90
C SER A 19 -18.45 17.69 -13.64
N THR A 20 -19.26 18.37 -12.84
CA THR A 20 -18.84 19.01 -11.57
C THR A 20 -18.84 18.04 -10.39
N LEU A 21 -19.67 16.98 -10.41
CA LEU A 21 -19.58 15.87 -9.44
C LEU A 21 -18.35 14.97 -9.67
N ALA A 22 -17.58 15.17 -10.74
CA ALA A 22 -16.22 14.67 -10.86
C ALA A 22 -15.23 15.46 -9.97
N GLN A 23 -15.68 15.82 -8.76
CA GLN A 23 -14.94 16.50 -7.72
C GLN A 23 -13.77 15.62 -7.28
N THR A 24 -12.65 15.80 -7.98
CA THR A 24 -11.26 15.55 -7.60
C THR A 24 -11.03 14.38 -6.64
N ASN A 25 -11.31 13.16 -7.08
CA ASN A 25 -10.75 11.93 -6.49
C ASN A 25 -9.27 11.76 -6.88
N THR A 26 -8.49 12.85 -6.90
CA THR A 26 -7.08 12.87 -7.29
C THR A 26 -6.21 13.11 -6.08
N ILE A 27 -5.10 12.39 -6.00
CA ILE A 27 -4.11 12.55 -4.94
C ILE A 27 -3.44 13.90 -5.10
N THR A 28 -3.41 14.70 -4.03
CA THR A 28 -2.74 16.00 -3.95
C THR A 28 -1.54 15.94 -3.00
N ASP A 29 -0.63 16.90 -3.10
CA ASP A 29 0.49 17.02 -2.15
C ASP A 29 0.01 17.20 -0.70
N GLU A 30 -1.12 17.89 -0.49
CA GLU A 30 -1.74 18.06 0.83
C GLU A 30 -2.21 16.71 1.40
N SER A 31 -2.92 15.90 0.61
CA SER A 31 -3.34 14.56 1.04
C SER A 31 -2.15 13.62 1.31
N ILE A 32 -1.07 13.74 0.53
CA ILE A 32 0.16 12.97 0.75
C ILE A 32 0.82 13.40 2.07
N TYR A 33 0.87 14.71 2.33
CA TYR A 33 1.46 15.27 3.54
C TYR A 33 0.68 14.83 4.79
N GLU A 34 -0.65 14.91 4.73
CA GLU A 34 -1.55 14.44 5.79
C GLU A 34 -1.29 12.96 6.13
N ILE A 35 -1.28 12.07 5.12
CA ILE A 35 -0.98 10.64 5.32
C ILE A 35 0.41 10.45 5.96
N CYS A 36 1.42 11.17 5.45
CA CYS A 36 2.80 10.96 5.89
C CYS A 36 3.11 11.53 7.27
N ASN A 37 2.35 12.51 7.76
CA ASN A 37 2.47 13.00 9.13
C ASN A 37 2.05 11.96 10.18
N HIS A 38 1.24 10.97 9.79
CA HIS A 38 0.88 9.84 10.65
C HIS A 38 1.85 8.65 10.56
N ALA A 39 2.85 8.72 9.68
CA ALA A 39 3.83 7.65 9.54
C ALA A 39 4.96 7.77 10.58
N LYS A 40 5.46 6.63 11.07
CA LYS A 40 6.68 6.59 11.93
C LYS A 40 7.90 7.25 11.27
N ASN A 41 7.96 7.25 9.93
CA ASN A 41 9.01 7.92 9.16
C ASN A 41 8.36 8.75 8.03
N PRO A 42 8.05 10.03 8.28
CA PRO A 42 7.40 10.90 7.31
C PRO A 42 8.22 11.06 6.01
N SER A 43 9.54 11.22 6.12
CA SER A 43 10.43 11.39 4.96
C SER A 43 10.40 10.18 4.01
N LEU A 44 10.42 8.96 4.56
CA LEU A 44 10.30 7.74 3.77
C LEU A 44 8.91 7.62 3.13
N CYS A 45 7.86 7.98 3.87
CA CYS A 45 6.50 8.00 3.34
C CYS A 45 6.37 8.98 2.15
N LEU A 46 6.86 10.21 2.31
CA LEU A 46 6.82 11.24 1.26
C LEU A 46 7.55 10.77 0.00
N LYS A 47 8.75 10.20 0.16
CA LYS A 47 9.51 9.63 -0.96
C LYS A 47 8.71 8.56 -1.72
N ASN A 48 7.90 7.77 -1.03
CA ASN A 48 7.11 6.70 -1.64
C ASN A 48 5.82 7.21 -2.30
N LEU A 49 5.12 8.17 -1.68
CA LEU A 49 3.81 8.62 -2.13
C LEU A 49 3.85 9.78 -3.13
N ARG A 50 4.94 10.56 -3.20
CA ARG A 50 5.08 11.69 -4.15
C ARG A 50 4.80 11.30 -5.60
N SER A 51 5.22 10.11 -6.03
CA SER A 51 4.98 9.60 -7.38
C SER A 51 3.51 9.34 -7.73
N LEU A 52 2.62 9.46 -6.74
CA LEU A 52 1.17 9.27 -6.90
C LEU A 52 0.42 10.60 -7.04
N ASN A 53 1.06 11.75 -6.88
CA ASN A 53 0.42 13.05 -7.05
C ASN A 53 -0.23 13.14 -8.46
N GLY A 54 -1.46 13.64 -8.51
CA GLY A 54 -2.29 13.71 -9.72
C GLY A 54 -2.97 12.40 -10.11
N LYS A 55 -2.66 11.25 -9.48
CA LYS A 55 -3.34 9.97 -9.78
C LYS A 55 -4.72 9.91 -9.16
N ARG A 56 -5.62 9.17 -9.81
CA ARG A 56 -6.98 8.93 -9.33
C ARG A 56 -7.02 7.85 -8.24
N LEU A 57 -7.78 8.09 -7.18
CA LEU A 57 -8.04 7.16 -6.08
C LEU A 57 -9.11 6.12 -6.46
N PHE A 58 -10.11 6.51 -7.24
CA PHE A 58 -11.17 5.61 -7.69
C PHE A 58 -10.66 4.65 -8.79
N PRO A 59 -11.11 3.38 -8.85
CA PRO A 59 -12.12 2.73 -8.00
C PRO A 59 -11.60 2.17 -6.68
N ASN A 60 -10.28 2.13 -6.47
CA ASN A 60 -9.70 1.43 -5.33
C ASN A 60 -8.60 2.27 -4.64
N PRO A 61 -8.99 3.15 -3.71
CA PRO A 61 -8.06 4.07 -3.05
C PRO A 61 -6.96 3.35 -2.28
N ILE A 62 -7.29 2.24 -1.62
CA ILE A 62 -6.34 1.47 -0.83
C ILE A 62 -5.31 0.77 -1.71
N ALA A 63 -5.70 0.25 -2.88
CA ALA A 63 -4.75 -0.30 -3.83
C ALA A 63 -3.86 0.79 -4.43
N THR A 64 -4.42 1.94 -4.81
CA THR A 64 -3.66 3.06 -5.39
C THR A 64 -2.60 3.59 -4.41
N LEU A 65 -2.96 3.84 -3.15
CA LEU A 65 -2.03 4.36 -2.14
C LEU A 65 -1.11 3.28 -1.55
N GLY A 66 -1.63 2.07 -1.35
CA GLY A 66 -0.94 1.00 -0.61
C GLY A 66 -0.02 0.12 -1.44
N SER A 67 -0.25 -0.03 -2.75
CA SER A 67 0.50 -0.99 -3.60
C SER A 67 2.00 -0.73 -3.61
N THR A 68 2.42 0.53 -3.73
CA THR A 68 3.86 0.87 -3.72
C THR A 68 4.51 0.44 -2.41
N SER A 69 3.88 0.76 -1.28
CA SER A 69 4.38 0.42 0.06
C SER A 69 4.43 -1.09 0.30
N ILE A 70 3.38 -1.84 -0.08
CA ILE A 70 3.36 -3.30 0.05
C ILE A 70 4.40 -3.95 -0.86
N ASN A 71 4.54 -3.51 -2.11
CA ASN A 71 5.55 -4.04 -3.02
C ASN A 71 6.96 -3.78 -2.50
N MET A 72 7.22 -2.60 -1.94
CA MET A 72 8.50 -2.27 -1.32
C MET A 72 8.77 -3.15 -0.11
N ALA A 73 7.79 -3.35 0.76
CA ALA A 73 7.90 -4.24 1.92
C ALA A 73 8.19 -5.68 1.48
N GLN A 74 7.51 -6.19 0.46
CA GLN A 74 7.74 -7.52 -0.09
C GLN A 74 9.15 -7.67 -0.66
N SER A 75 9.61 -6.69 -1.45
CA SER A 75 10.96 -6.70 -2.02
C SER A 75 12.03 -6.75 -0.92
N ARG A 76 11.88 -5.91 0.12
CA ARG A 76 12.78 -5.90 1.28
C ARG A 76 12.73 -7.20 2.05
N ALA A 77 11.54 -7.70 2.39
CA ALA A 77 11.38 -8.95 3.13
C ALA A 77 11.98 -10.13 2.36
N ASN A 78 11.79 -10.21 1.04
CA ASN A 78 12.38 -11.24 0.20
C ASN A 78 13.92 -11.21 0.22
N ARG A 79 14.51 -10.01 0.13
CA ARG A 79 15.96 -9.85 0.25
C ARG A 79 16.46 -10.27 1.64
N THR A 80 15.72 -9.94 2.70
CA THR A 80 16.08 -10.34 4.06
C THR A 80 15.98 -11.85 4.28
N VAL A 81 14.98 -12.52 3.71
CA VAL A 81 14.90 -14.01 3.72
C VAL A 81 16.15 -14.60 3.08
N ALA A 82 16.56 -14.11 1.91
CA ALA A 82 17.76 -14.62 1.24
C ALA A 82 19.03 -14.37 2.07
N LEU A 83 19.18 -13.18 2.66
CA LEU A 83 20.33 -12.85 3.50
C LEU A 83 20.39 -13.70 4.78
N THR A 84 19.27 -13.86 5.48
CA THR A 84 19.18 -14.66 6.71
C THR A 84 19.44 -16.14 6.44
N TRP A 85 18.97 -16.67 5.31
CA TRP A 85 19.31 -18.01 4.86
C TRP A 85 20.82 -18.16 4.60
N THR A 86 21.41 -17.27 3.82
CA THR A 86 22.86 -17.27 3.55
C THR A 86 23.67 -17.20 4.84
N HIS A 87 23.28 -16.35 5.79
CA HIS A 87 23.96 -16.26 7.08
C HIS A 87 23.76 -17.53 7.93
N CYS A 88 22.55 -18.10 7.96
CA CYS A 88 22.30 -19.36 8.67
C CYS A 88 23.24 -20.49 8.18
N HIS A 89 23.47 -20.58 6.87
CA HIS A 89 24.35 -21.60 6.28
C HIS A 89 25.84 -21.23 6.29
N GLY A 90 26.17 -19.95 6.38
CA GLY A 90 27.55 -19.46 6.46
C GLY A 90 28.14 -19.40 7.87
N VAL A 91 27.33 -19.61 8.92
CA VAL A 91 27.81 -19.62 10.31
C VAL A 91 28.63 -20.89 10.58
N THR A 92 29.82 -20.70 11.16
CA THR A 92 30.70 -21.79 11.58
C THR A 92 30.05 -22.67 12.66
N LEU A 93 30.40 -23.95 12.67
CA LEU A 93 29.86 -24.96 13.61
C LEU A 93 30.01 -24.57 15.10
N HIS A 94 30.96 -23.69 15.43
CA HIS A 94 31.22 -23.22 16.80
C HIS A 94 30.30 -22.07 17.27
N LYS A 95 29.30 -21.65 16.48
CA LYS A 95 28.33 -20.61 16.88
C LYS A 95 26.88 -21.06 16.68
N PRO A 96 26.44 -22.15 17.33
CA PRO A 96 25.10 -22.72 17.13
C PRO A 96 23.97 -21.73 17.48
N GLU A 97 24.15 -20.92 18.53
CA GLU A 97 23.16 -19.91 18.92
C GLU A 97 22.95 -18.83 17.84
N LEU A 98 24.03 -18.42 17.17
CA LEU A 98 23.94 -17.43 16.09
C LEU A 98 23.22 -18.01 14.87
N ARG A 99 23.50 -19.27 14.55
CA ARG A 99 22.79 -20.00 13.49
C ARG A 99 21.29 -20.10 13.79
N MET A 100 20.92 -20.44 15.04
CA MET A 100 19.52 -20.48 15.45
C MET A 100 18.83 -19.12 15.33
N LYS A 101 19.48 -18.03 15.74
CA LYS A 101 18.94 -16.67 15.56
C LYS A 101 18.67 -16.33 14.09
N TYR A 102 19.60 -16.67 13.18
CA TYR A 102 19.35 -16.46 11.75
C TYR A 102 18.22 -17.32 11.20
N TYR A 103 18.09 -18.56 11.67
CA TYR A 103 16.99 -19.45 11.29
C TYR A 103 15.63 -18.93 11.77
N GLU A 104 15.53 -18.43 13.01
CA GLU A 104 14.32 -17.78 13.51
C GLU A 104 13.97 -16.54 12.70
N CYS A 105 14.95 -15.71 12.35
CA CYS A 105 14.75 -14.56 11.46
C CYS A 105 14.24 -15.01 10.09
N PHE A 106 14.81 -16.08 9.52
CA PHE A 106 14.36 -16.65 8.25
C PHE A 106 12.87 -17.06 8.31
N LEU A 107 12.47 -17.80 9.34
CA LEU A 107 11.08 -18.24 9.52
C LEU A 107 10.13 -17.05 9.70
N LYS A 108 10.52 -16.05 10.50
CA LYS A 108 9.71 -14.84 10.71
C LYS A 108 9.52 -14.06 9.41
N TYR A 109 10.58 -13.81 8.65
CA TYR A 109 10.47 -13.08 7.39
C TYR A 109 9.74 -13.89 6.31
N ALA A 110 9.76 -15.22 6.36
CA ALA A 110 8.92 -16.07 5.52
C ALA A 110 7.42 -15.89 5.84
N ASP A 111 7.04 -15.79 7.11
CA ASP A 111 5.65 -15.47 7.49
C ASP A 111 5.27 -14.03 7.09
N VAL A 112 6.12 -13.04 7.34
CA VAL A 112 5.91 -11.65 6.88
C VAL A 112 5.63 -11.60 5.37
N MET A 113 6.39 -12.36 4.57
CA MET A 113 6.14 -12.47 3.13
C MET A 113 4.74 -13.03 2.81
N ASN A 114 4.28 -14.03 3.55
CA ASN A 114 2.94 -14.59 3.39
C ASN A 114 1.85 -13.56 3.79
N GLN A 115 2.02 -12.86 4.92
CA GLN A 115 1.07 -11.82 5.35
C GLN A 115 0.99 -10.69 4.33
N LEU A 116 2.12 -10.22 3.78
CA LEU A 116 2.15 -9.18 2.74
C LEU A 116 1.48 -9.64 1.44
N LYS A 117 1.66 -10.92 1.04
CA LYS A 117 0.94 -11.50 -0.12
C LYS A 117 -0.57 -11.48 0.12
N GLN A 118 -1.03 -11.82 1.31
CA GLN A 118 -2.45 -11.76 1.67
C GLN A 118 -2.96 -10.31 1.73
N ALA A 119 -2.21 -9.39 2.32
CA ALA A 119 -2.55 -7.97 2.36
C ALA A 119 -2.76 -7.43 0.94
N LYS A 120 -1.88 -7.78 0.00
CA LYS A 120 -2.00 -7.38 -1.41
C LYS A 120 -3.31 -7.88 -2.04
N LYS A 121 -3.70 -9.14 -1.80
CA LYS A 121 -4.98 -9.69 -2.28
C LYS A 121 -6.18 -8.91 -1.72
N TYR A 122 -6.17 -8.64 -0.41
CA TYR A 122 -7.25 -7.87 0.24
C TYR A 122 -7.29 -6.39 -0.19
N MET A 123 -6.15 -5.80 -0.57
CA MET A 123 -6.14 -4.45 -1.16
C MET A 123 -6.88 -4.43 -2.49
N VAL A 124 -6.62 -5.41 -3.37
CA VAL A 124 -7.30 -5.49 -4.67
C VAL A 124 -8.81 -5.61 -4.51
N SER A 125 -9.28 -6.31 -3.47
CA SER A 125 -10.71 -6.45 -3.17
C SER A 125 -11.30 -5.30 -2.33
N GLY A 126 -10.53 -4.26 -1.99
CA GLY A 126 -11.00 -3.14 -1.16
C GLY A 126 -11.25 -3.48 0.32
N ALA A 127 -10.77 -4.63 0.81
CA ALA A 127 -11.03 -5.12 2.16
C ALA A 127 -10.08 -4.48 3.20
N THR A 128 -10.24 -3.18 3.47
CA THR A 128 -9.35 -2.37 4.33
C THR A 128 -9.07 -2.97 5.71
N ARG A 129 -10.09 -3.51 6.39
CA ARG A 129 -9.91 -4.15 7.71
C ARG A 129 -8.97 -5.37 7.63
N SER A 130 -9.10 -6.18 6.58
CA SER A 130 -8.25 -7.35 6.36
C SER A 130 -6.82 -6.95 5.98
N VAL A 131 -6.64 -5.89 5.18
CA VAL A 131 -5.32 -5.31 4.89
C VAL A 131 -4.64 -4.88 6.19
N ARG A 132 -5.31 -4.07 7.01
CA ARG A 132 -4.78 -3.59 8.30
C ARG A 132 -4.36 -4.75 9.19
N LYS A 133 -5.22 -5.77 9.36
CA LYS A 133 -4.91 -6.95 10.19
C LYS A 133 -3.61 -7.63 9.76
N ARG A 134 -3.39 -7.80 8.45
CA ARG A 134 -2.18 -8.45 7.91
C ARG A 134 -0.93 -7.57 8.04
N VAL A 135 -1.07 -6.25 7.81
CA VAL A 135 0.05 -5.30 7.93
C VAL A 135 0.51 -5.16 9.38
N VAL A 136 -0.41 -5.11 10.36
CA VAL A 136 -0.06 -5.02 11.79
C VAL A 136 0.84 -6.18 12.22
N VAL A 137 0.48 -7.42 11.84
CA VAL A 137 1.30 -8.61 12.13
C VAL A 137 2.73 -8.48 11.56
N CYS A 138 2.90 -7.83 10.41
CA CYS A 138 4.23 -7.62 9.82
C CYS A 138 5.09 -6.64 10.63
N CYS A 139 4.47 -5.72 11.37
CA CYS A 139 5.13 -4.65 12.10
C CYS A 139 5.37 -4.96 13.58
N GLU A 140 4.76 -6.02 14.13
CA GLU A 140 4.99 -6.47 15.52
C GLU A 140 6.40 -7.02 15.75
N TRP A 141 7.11 -7.37 14.67
CA TRP A 141 8.44 -7.98 14.71
C TRP A 141 9.57 -7.05 14.24
N SER A 142 9.25 -5.82 13.82
CA SER A 142 10.17 -4.83 13.27
C SER A 142 10.42 -3.68 14.24
#